data_AF-A0A183IVE2-F1
#
_entry.id   AF-A0A183IVE2-F1
#
_cell.length_a   1.000
_cell.length_b   1.000
_cell.length_c   1.000
_cell.angle_alpha   90.00
_cell.angle_beta   90.00
_cell.angle_gamma   90.00
#
_symmetry.space_group_name_H-M   'P 1'
#
loop_
_entity.id
_entity.type
_entity.pdbx_description
1 polymer ?
#
loop_
_entity_poly.entity_id
_entity_poly.type
_entity_poly.pdbx_seq_one_letter_code
_entity_poly.pdbx_strand_id
1 'polypeptide(L)'
;MEPVQLWSAQTDRSADKTLTNDEQSRNLPAQGLKETLRVLDRSAQDDVFTQLIWNWPFALERRLVYAAIITVNSCTGVSALAIGHVLRKEFLLGRLARIQGAVTAYALSTMFSTIGHYYLVFRPMVTTLASESGSVSSLCPVCLELRQLAINTVCGIAFPMVTGPLSCLFIVSYCDLYNLPRMRNFSRWSRFVWSKIRPVGSILPWLLVANAAFSTVCVYGEYKLSTRIIDAAQADPEIFLHLSTHKVARSTFGYWLSRLLSLPTRKKNS
;
A
#
# COMPACT_ATOMS: atom_id res chain seq x y z
N MET A 1 -35.20 12.48 21.70
CA MET A 1 -34.53 11.49 20.83
C MET A 1 -33.05 11.61 21.12
N GLU A 2 -32.51 10.67 21.88
CA GLU A 2 -31.09 10.62 22.25
C GLU A 2 -30.28 9.93 21.13
N PRO A 3 -29.18 10.53 20.64
CA PRO A 3 -28.23 9.81 19.80
C PRO A 3 -27.39 8.86 20.66
N VAL A 4 -27.45 7.59 20.28
CA VAL A 4 -26.88 6.41 20.94
C VAL A 4 -25.35 6.39 20.84
N GLN A 5 -24.69 6.11 21.96
CA GLN A 5 -23.27 5.81 22.10
C GLN A 5 -22.84 4.65 21.21
N LEU A 6 -21.77 4.80 20.42
CA LEU A 6 -21.13 3.68 19.72
C LEU A 6 -19.62 3.84 19.55
N TRP A 7 -18.92 3.74 20.68
CA TRP A 7 -17.53 3.29 20.75
C TRP A 7 -17.36 2.32 21.92
N SER A 8 -18.05 1.17 21.87
CA SER A 8 -17.81 0.04 22.76
C SER A 8 -17.10 -1.09 22.02
N ALA A 9 -15.77 -1.02 22.01
CA ALA A 9 -14.89 -2.19 21.88
C ALA A 9 -13.45 -1.83 22.27
N GLN A 10 -13.27 -1.40 23.52
CA GLN A 10 -11.96 -1.46 24.18
C GLN A 10 -12.14 -1.92 25.63
N THR A 11 -12.59 -3.16 25.77
CA THR A 11 -12.50 -3.99 26.98
C THR A 11 -11.88 -5.30 26.48
N ASP A 12 -10.63 -5.62 26.80
CA ASP A 12 -10.18 -5.86 28.16
C ASP A 12 -8.77 -5.32 28.45
N ARG A 13 -8.61 -4.76 29.66
CA ARG A 13 -7.41 -4.13 30.27
C ARG A 13 -7.33 -2.61 30.12
N SER A 14 -8.15 -1.87 30.88
CA SER A 14 -7.78 -0.63 31.60
C SER A 14 -9.05 0.03 32.15
N ALA A 15 -9.60 -0.51 33.24
CA ALA A 15 -10.81 0.03 33.89
C ALA A 15 -10.58 1.36 34.64
N ASP A 16 -9.37 1.94 34.55
CA ASP A 16 -8.96 3.12 35.35
C ASP A 16 -8.70 4.37 34.49
N LYS A 17 -8.90 4.30 33.16
CA LYS A 17 -8.73 5.44 32.22
C LYS A 17 -10.05 5.92 31.59
N THR A 18 -11.18 5.39 32.04
CA THR A 18 -12.46 5.47 31.34
C THR A 18 -13.21 6.78 31.58
N LEU A 19 -13.04 7.42 32.75
CA LEU A 19 -13.78 8.63 33.11
C LEU A 19 -13.30 9.90 32.40
N THR A 20 -12.02 10.01 32.07
CA THR A 20 -11.48 11.16 31.31
C THR A 20 -11.75 11.06 29.80
N ASN A 21 -11.82 9.84 29.25
CA ASN A 21 -12.09 9.61 27.83
C ASN A 21 -13.56 9.86 27.45
N ASP A 22 -14.51 9.62 28.36
CA ASP A 22 -15.95 9.82 28.10
C ASP A 22 -16.37 11.29 28.05
N GLU A 23 -15.65 12.18 28.72
CA GLU A 23 -15.88 13.63 28.67
C GLU A 23 -15.13 14.27 27.50
N GLN A 24 -13.92 13.78 27.20
CA GLN A 24 -13.15 14.19 26.03
C GLN A 24 -13.84 13.79 24.71
N SER A 25 -14.46 12.60 24.65
CA SER A 25 -15.25 12.13 23.50
C SER A 25 -16.53 12.92 23.23
N ARG A 26 -17.13 13.54 24.25
CA ARG A 26 -18.31 14.42 24.09
C ARG A 26 -17.95 15.81 23.57
N ASN A 27 -16.74 16.29 23.85
CA ASN A 27 -16.26 17.62 23.44
C ASN A 27 -15.45 17.60 22.11
N LEU A 28 -14.98 16.44 21.69
CA LEU A 28 -14.27 16.18 20.42
C LEU A 28 -14.96 16.74 19.15
N PRO A 29 -16.28 16.60 18.93
CA PRO A 29 -16.92 17.13 17.72
C PRO A 29 -16.97 18.67 17.65
N ALA A 30 -16.80 19.38 18.77
CA ALA A 30 -16.85 20.84 18.83
C ALA A 30 -15.50 21.51 18.49
N GLN A 31 -14.39 20.75 18.52
CA GLN A 31 -13.03 21.30 18.38
C GLN A 31 -12.48 21.28 16.94
N GLY A 32 -13.28 20.83 15.96
CA GLY A 32 -12.87 20.72 14.56
C GLY A 32 -12.01 19.48 14.25
N LEU A 33 -11.97 19.09 12.97
CA LEU A 33 -11.32 17.86 12.50
C LEU A 33 -9.83 17.78 12.86
N LYS A 34 -9.08 18.88 12.67
CA LYS A 34 -7.62 18.88 12.92
C LYS A 34 -7.26 18.67 14.39
N GLU A 35 -8.02 19.29 15.30
CA GLU A 35 -7.77 19.12 16.74
C GLU A 35 -8.11 17.69 17.19
N THR A 36 -9.19 17.14 16.64
CA THR A 36 -9.54 15.73 16.82
C THR A 36 -8.39 14.82 16.36
N LEU A 37 -7.89 15.00 15.14
CA LEU A 37 -6.78 14.19 14.62
C LEU A 37 -5.50 14.36 15.44
N ARG A 38 -5.22 15.54 15.98
CA ARG A 38 -4.03 15.82 16.80
C ARG A 38 -3.99 15.01 18.09
N VAL A 39 -5.14 14.82 18.73
CA VAL A 39 -5.27 14.10 20.01
C VAL A 39 -5.26 12.58 19.82
N LEU A 40 -5.70 12.10 18.65
CA LEU A 40 -5.79 10.68 18.36
C LEU A 40 -4.41 10.03 18.16
N ASP A 41 -4.29 8.77 18.59
CA ASP A 41 -3.13 7.93 18.26
C ASP A 41 -3.01 7.77 16.74
N ARG A 42 -1.79 7.56 16.23
CA ARG A 42 -1.52 7.45 14.78
C ARG A 42 -2.36 6.37 14.10
N SER A 43 -2.62 5.26 14.78
CA SER A 43 -3.48 4.20 14.25
C SER A 43 -4.94 4.65 14.09
N ALA A 44 -5.46 5.39 15.07
CA ALA A 44 -6.81 5.93 15.04
C ALA A 44 -6.96 7.09 14.04
N GLN A 45 -5.91 7.89 13.82
CA GLN A 45 -5.89 8.93 12.79
C GLN A 45 -6.12 8.32 11.40
N ASP A 46 -5.44 7.22 11.07
CA ASP A 46 -5.57 6.51 9.80
C ASP A 46 -7.02 6.01 9.59
N ASP A 47 -7.63 5.45 10.64
CA ASP A 47 -9.01 4.94 10.61
C ASP A 47 -10.03 6.06 10.41
N VAL A 48 -9.92 7.16 11.16
CA VAL A 48 -10.81 8.32 11.02
C VAL A 48 -10.67 8.95 9.64
N PHE A 49 -9.46 9.10 9.14
CA PHE A 49 -9.21 9.67 7.83
C PHE A 49 -9.75 8.77 6.70
N THR A 50 -9.58 7.45 6.82
CA THR A 50 -10.13 6.49 5.86
C THR A 50 -11.65 6.51 5.87
N GLN A 51 -12.28 6.61 7.04
CA GLN A 51 -13.73 6.75 7.16
C GLN A 51 -14.22 8.07 6.55
N LEU A 52 -13.48 9.16 6.75
CA LEU A 52 -13.78 10.46 6.15
C LEU A 52 -13.77 10.39 4.63
N ILE A 53 -12.72 9.81 4.03
CA ILE A 53 -12.63 9.61 2.57
C ILE A 53 -13.77 8.69 2.09
N TRP A 54 -14.03 7.61 2.82
CA TRP A 54 -15.05 6.64 2.43
C TRP A 54 -16.45 7.25 2.39
N ASN A 55 -16.80 8.04 3.40
CA ASN A 55 -18.10 8.69 3.51
C ASN A 55 -18.20 10.01 2.73
N TRP A 56 -17.12 10.47 2.10
CA TRP A 56 -17.08 11.77 1.42
C TRP A 56 -18.24 11.94 0.40
N PRO A 57 -18.99 13.07 0.44
CA PRO A 57 -20.19 13.24 -0.37
C PRO A 57 -19.91 13.31 -1.87
N PHE A 58 -18.76 13.84 -2.27
CA PHE A 58 -18.38 13.94 -3.68
C PHE A 58 -17.78 12.63 -4.19
N ALA A 59 -18.63 11.82 -4.84
CA ALA A 59 -18.25 10.50 -5.35
C ALA A 59 -17.06 10.52 -6.32
N LEU A 60 -16.89 11.60 -7.09
CA LEU A 60 -15.79 11.75 -8.05
C LEU A 60 -14.45 11.88 -7.31
N GLU A 61 -14.35 12.75 -6.32
CA GLU A 61 -13.13 12.97 -5.53
C GLU A 61 -12.73 11.70 -4.80
N ARG A 62 -13.69 11.02 -4.16
CA ARG A 62 -13.49 9.72 -3.51
C ARG A 62 -12.94 8.67 -4.48
N ARG A 63 -13.54 8.55 -5.67
CA ARG A 63 -13.09 7.59 -6.69
C ARG A 63 -11.70 7.92 -7.21
N LEU A 64 -11.34 9.20 -7.35
CA LEU A 64 -10.01 9.60 -7.79
C LEU A 64 -8.91 9.22 -6.79
N VAL A 65 -9.16 9.37 -5.48
CA VAL A 65 -8.20 8.94 -4.45
C VAL A 65 -7.95 7.43 -4.55
N TYR A 66 -9.00 6.61 -4.60
CA TYR A 66 -8.83 5.15 -4.75
C TYR A 66 -8.23 4.76 -6.10
N ALA A 67 -8.60 5.45 -7.17
CA ALA A 67 -8.04 5.19 -8.49
C ALA A 67 -6.53 5.47 -8.53
N ALA A 68 -6.05 6.52 -7.85
CA ALA A 68 -4.62 6.81 -7.75
C ALA A 68 -3.86 5.65 -7.07
N ILE A 69 -4.37 5.18 -5.92
CA ILE A 69 -3.76 4.05 -5.17
C ILE A 69 -3.76 2.77 -6.01
N ILE A 70 -4.87 2.44 -6.67
CA ILE A 70 -4.96 1.23 -7.49
C ILE A 70 -4.04 1.33 -8.71
N THR A 71 -4.00 2.49 -9.37
CA THR A 71 -3.23 2.70 -10.60
C THR A 71 -1.72 2.61 -10.32
N VAL A 72 -1.24 3.27 -9.27
CA VAL A 72 0.20 3.26 -8.94
C VAL A 72 0.68 1.85 -8.57
N ASN A 73 -0.10 1.10 -7.79
CA ASN A 73 0.25 -0.27 -7.40
C ASN A 73 0.13 -1.26 -8.57
N SER A 74 -0.86 -1.05 -9.45
CA SER A 74 -1.00 -1.85 -10.68
C SER A 74 0.16 -1.62 -11.64
N CYS A 75 0.67 -0.38 -11.74
CA CYS A 75 1.87 -0.06 -12.53
C CYS A 75 3.09 -0.87 -12.07
N THR A 76 3.27 -1.01 -10.75
CA THR A 76 4.31 -1.86 -10.15
C THR A 76 4.14 -3.33 -10.54
N GLY A 77 2.92 -3.85 -10.49
CA GLY A 77 2.61 -5.21 -10.93
C GLY A 77 2.87 -5.44 -12.42
N VAL A 78 2.46 -4.50 -13.29
CA VAL A 78 2.71 -4.56 -14.74
C VAL A 78 4.21 -4.54 -15.04
N SER A 79 4.98 -3.73 -14.31
CA SER A 79 6.45 -3.68 -14.43
C SER A 79 7.10 -5.03 -14.10
N ALA A 80 6.65 -5.66 -13.01
CA ALA A 80 7.11 -6.99 -12.62
C ALA A 80 6.73 -8.06 -13.66
N LEU A 81 5.53 -7.97 -14.23
CA LEU A 81 5.07 -8.86 -15.29
C LEU A 81 5.93 -8.69 -16.57
N ALA A 82 6.26 -7.46 -16.96
CA ALA A 82 7.10 -7.18 -18.12
C ALA A 82 8.51 -7.78 -17.95
N ILE A 83 9.14 -7.60 -16.78
CA ILE A 83 10.44 -8.21 -16.47
C ILE A 83 10.33 -9.74 -16.49
N GLY A 84 9.30 -10.29 -15.85
CA GLY A 84 9.05 -11.73 -15.82
C GLY A 84 8.83 -12.32 -17.22
N HIS A 85 8.20 -11.56 -18.13
CA HIS A 85 8.01 -11.97 -19.52
C HIS A 85 9.34 -12.06 -20.28
N VAL A 86 10.20 -11.03 -20.17
CA VAL A 86 11.52 -11.03 -20.80
C VAL A 86 12.37 -12.19 -20.27
N LEU A 87 12.43 -12.36 -18.95
CA LEU A 87 13.18 -13.46 -18.34
C LEU A 87 12.68 -14.83 -18.80
N ARG A 88 11.38 -15.07 -18.85
CA ARG A 88 10.85 -16.37 -19.32
C ARG A 88 11.20 -16.69 -20.76
N LYS A 89 11.25 -15.67 -21.62
CA LYS A 89 11.70 -15.85 -23.01
C LYS A 89 13.14 -16.33 -23.06
N GLU A 90 14.00 -15.79 -22.20
CA GLU A 90 15.42 -16.16 -22.10
C GLU A 90 15.67 -17.55 -21.51
N PHE A 91 14.83 -17.98 -20.57
CA PHE A 91 14.89 -19.31 -19.98
C PHE A 91 14.12 -20.38 -20.79
N LEU A 92 13.49 -20.00 -21.91
CA LEU A 92 12.76 -20.90 -22.82
C LEU A 92 11.64 -21.72 -22.13
N LEU A 93 10.95 -21.16 -21.13
CA LEU A 93 9.90 -21.88 -20.36
C LEU A 93 8.62 -22.22 -21.16
N GLY A 94 8.56 -21.87 -22.45
CA GLY A 94 7.45 -22.26 -23.33
C GLY A 94 6.06 -21.79 -22.84
N ARG A 95 5.08 -22.69 -22.85
CA ARG A 95 3.73 -22.46 -22.28
C ARG A 95 3.61 -22.95 -20.83
N LEU A 96 4.54 -23.79 -20.38
CA LEU A 96 4.55 -24.36 -19.04
C LEU A 96 4.72 -23.21 -18.03
N ALA A 97 3.80 -23.15 -17.05
CA ALA A 97 3.76 -22.13 -16.00
C ALA A 97 3.62 -20.65 -16.44
N ARG A 98 3.21 -20.38 -17.71
CA ARG A 98 3.10 -19.00 -18.21
C ARG A 98 2.12 -18.16 -17.38
N ILE A 99 0.92 -18.69 -17.14
CA ILE A 99 -0.15 -17.97 -16.44
C ILE A 99 0.16 -17.92 -14.94
N GLN A 100 0.41 -19.06 -14.31
CA GLN A 100 0.65 -19.15 -12.87
C GLN A 100 1.81 -18.25 -12.44
N GLY A 101 2.97 -18.36 -13.10
CA GLY A 101 4.10 -17.51 -12.74
C GLY A 101 3.83 -16.02 -13.03
N ALA A 102 3.05 -15.69 -14.06
CA ALA A 102 2.76 -14.27 -14.39
C ALA A 102 1.85 -13.67 -13.32
N VAL A 103 0.83 -14.41 -12.92
CA VAL A 103 -0.08 -14.03 -11.83
C VAL A 103 0.68 -13.90 -10.53
N THR A 104 1.56 -14.85 -10.18
CA THR A 104 2.36 -14.76 -8.95
C THR A 104 3.30 -13.55 -8.97
N ALA A 105 4.02 -13.31 -10.08
CA ALA A 105 4.93 -12.16 -10.18
C ALA A 105 4.17 -10.82 -10.06
N TYR A 106 3.04 -10.69 -10.76
CA TYR A 106 2.18 -9.51 -10.67
C TYR A 106 1.62 -9.32 -9.26
N ALA A 107 1.02 -10.38 -8.69
CA ALA A 107 0.35 -10.32 -7.40
C ALA A 107 1.31 -10.01 -6.27
N LEU A 108 2.47 -10.69 -6.19
CA LEU A 108 3.44 -10.44 -5.12
C LEU A 108 3.96 -8.99 -5.17
N SER A 109 4.38 -8.52 -6.35
CA SER A 109 4.88 -7.16 -6.51
C SER A 109 3.82 -6.12 -6.17
N THR A 110 2.57 -6.33 -6.59
CA THR A 110 1.46 -5.45 -6.26
C THR A 110 1.17 -5.45 -4.75
N MET A 111 1.14 -6.62 -4.11
CA MET A 111 0.91 -6.74 -2.66
C MET A 111 1.99 -6.01 -1.85
N PHE A 112 3.27 -6.22 -2.17
CA PHE A 112 4.36 -5.51 -1.50
C PHE A 112 4.32 -4.01 -1.75
N SER A 113 3.97 -3.60 -2.98
CA SER A 113 3.78 -2.19 -3.33
C SER A 113 2.66 -1.56 -2.50
N THR A 114 1.49 -2.22 -2.39
CA THR A 114 0.35 -1.72 -1.62
C THR A 114 0.68 -1.58 -0.14
N ILE A 115 1.35 -2.59 0.44
CA ILE A 115 1.81 -2.54 1.84
C ILE A 115 2.80 -1.39 2.03
N GLY A 116 3.79 -1.28 1.15
CA GLY A 116 4.79 -0.21 1.18
C GLY A 116 4.15 1.18 1.07
N HIS A 117 3.26 1.35 0.11
CA HIS A 117 2.50 2.58 -0.11
C HIS A 117 1.71 2.97 1.14
N TYR A 118 0.98 2.03 1.75
CA TYR A 118 0.25 2.29 2.99
C TYR A 118 1.17 2.81 4.10
N TYR A 119 2.25 2.08 4.42
CA TYR A 119 3.10 2.43 5.56
C TYR A 119 4.03 3.62 5.32
N LEU A 120 4.53 3.82 4.11
CA LEU A 120 5.58 4.81 3.82
C LEU A 120 5.08 6.07 3.12
N VAL A 121 3.88 6.04 2.54
CA VAL A 121 3.29 7.16 1.79
C VAL A 121 1.98 7.61 2.43
N PHE A 122 0.99 6.73 2.52
CA PHE A 122 -0.34 7.07 3.03
C PHE A 122 -0.32 7.52 4.50
N ARG A 123 0.18 6.67 5.42
CA ARG A 123 0.27 7.01 6.85
C ARG A 123 1.02 8.33 7.11
N PRO A 124 2.24 8.54 6.59
CA PRO A 124 2.94 9.80 6.84
C PRO A 124 2.20 11.00 6.23
N MET A 125 1.56 10.85 5.06
CA MET A 125 0.71 11.87 4.47
C MET A 125 -0.44 12.26 5.42
N VAL A 126 -1.20 11.29 5.95
CA VAL A 126 -2.27 11.56 6.92
C VAL A 126 -1.73 12.30 8.15
N THR A 127 -0.62 11.82 8.73
CA THR A 127 -0.03 12.47 9.91
C THR A 127 0.41 13.91 9.62
N THR A 128 0.89 14.19 8.41
CA THR A 128 1.33 15.54 8.03
C THR A 128 0.19 16.50 7.79
N LEU A 129 -0.93 15.98 7.28
CA LEU A 129 -2.13 16.76 7.06
C LEU A 129 -2.87 17.05 8.38
N ALA A 130 -2.74 16.15 9.35
CA ALA A 130 -3.24 16.34 10.71
C ALA A 130 -2.37 17.31 11.53
N SER A 131 -1.05 17.30 11.34
CA SER A 131 -0.15 18.24 12.02
C SER A 131 -0.27 19.64 11.41
N GLU A 132 -0.46 20.64 12.27
CA GLU A 132 -0.57 22.05 11.89
C GLU A 132 0.57 22.48 10.96
N SER A 133 0.22 23.27 9.93
CA SER A 133 1.07 23.82 8.87
C SER A 133 2.23 24.71 9.34
N GLY A 134 2.46 24.83 10.65
CA GLY A 134 3.57 25.54 11.28
C GLY A 134 4.61 24.64 11.97
N SER A 135 4.41 23.32 12.04
CA SER A 135 5.46 22.45 12.60
C SER A 135 6.58 22.25 11.57
N VAL A 136 7.83 22.34 12.04
CA VAL A 136 9.09 22.21 11.27
C VAL A 136 9.20 20.87 10.50
N SER A 137 8.24 19.96 10.70
CA SER A 137 8.16 18.61 10.16
C SER A 137 7.11 18.44 9.06
N SER A 138 6.74 19.49 8.32
CA SER A 138 5.87 19.32 7.14
C SER A 138 6.61 18.45 6.12
N LEU A 139 6.09 17.24 5.83
CA LEU A 139 6.70 16.42 4.79
C LEU A 139 6.52 17.13 3.45
N CYS A 140 7.62 17.27 2.73
CA CYS A 140 7.60 17.87 1.40
C CYS A 140 6.82 16.97 0.43
N PRO A 141 6.00 17.50 -0.50
CA PRO A 141 5.26 16.68 -1.46
C PRO A 141 6.21 15.84 -2.33
N VAL A 142 7.36 16.41 -2.70
CA VAL A 142 8.44 15.71 -3.42
C VAL A 142 8.98 14.51 -2.62
N CYS A 143 8.97 14.58 -1.29
CA CYS A 143 9.43 13.51 -0.41
C CYS A 143 8.50 12.30 -0.50
N LEU A 144 7.17 12.53 -0.58
CA LEU A 144 6.18 11.48 -0.74
C LEU A 144 6.29 10.83 -2.13
N GLU A 145 6.49 11.64 -3.18
CA GLU A 145 6.70 11.15 -4.55
C GLU A 145 7.96 10.29 -4.66
N LEU A 146 9.08 10.71 -4.04
CA LEU A 146 10.32 9.95 -4.02
C LEU A 146 10.18 8.62 -3.26
N ARG A 147 9.43 8.60 -2.15
CA ARG A 147 9.15 7.37 -1.41
C ARG A 147 8.35 6.38 -2.24
N GLN A 148 7.30 6.85 -2.94
CA GLN A 148 6.52 5.99 -3.81
C GLN A 148 7.33 5.49 -5.00
N LEU A 149 8.18 6.34 -5.60
CA LEU A 149 9.08 5.92 -6.67
C LEU A 149 10.06 4.84 -6.17
N ALA A 150 10.61 4.99 -4.97
CA ALA A 150 11.46 3.97 -4.36
C ALA A 150 10.71 2.66 -4.15
N ILE A 151 9.47 2.70 -3.65
CA ILE A 151 8.60 1.51 -3.49
C ILE A 151 8.37 0.84 -4.84
N ASN A 152 7.95 1.59 -5.86
CA ASN A 152 7.69 1.05 -7.20
C ASN A 152 8.95 0.44 -7.82
N THR A 153 10.10 1.09 -7.64
CA THR A 153 11.39 0.59 -8.16
C THR A 153 11.81 -0.68 -7.43
N VAL A 154 11.69 -0.73 -6.11
CA VAL A 154 12.06 -1.91 -5.32
C VAL A 154 11.11 -3.07 -5.61
N CYS A 155 9.79 -2.86 -5.52
CA CYS A 155 8.79 -3.92 -5.65
C CYS A 155 8.52 -4.32 -7.11
N GLY A 156 8.60 -3.37 -8.05
CA GLY A 156 8.27 -3.57 -9.46
C GLY A 156 9.46 -3.86 -10.37
N ILE A 157 10.68 -3.54 -9.94
CA ILE A 157 11.90 -3.74 -10.74
C ILE A 157 12.93 -4.61 -10.00
N ALA A 158 13.44 -4.17 -8.85
CA ALA A 158 14.52 -4.87 -8.16
C ALA A 158 14.09 -6.27 -7.67
N PHE A 159 12.91 -6.36 -7.06
CA PHE A 159 12.34 -7.61 -6.56
C PHE A 159 12.14 -8.66 -7.67
N PRO A 160 11.46 -8.38 -8.80
CA PRO A 160 11.32 -9.34 -9.89
C PRO A 160 12.64 -9.62 -10.63
N MET A 161 13.61 -8.71 -10.64
CA MET A 161 14.95 -9.00 -11.16
C MET A 161 15.68 -10.09 -10.37
N VAL A 162 15.45 -10.18 -9.05
CA VAL A 162 16.06 -11.21 -8.19
C VAL A 162 15.20 -12.48 -8.18
N THR A 163 13.90 -12.35 -7.95
CA THR A 163 12.99 -13.48 -7.81
C THR A 163 12.63 -14.15 -9.13
N GLY A 164 12.59 -13.39 -10.24
CA GLY A 164 12.28 -13.89 -11.57
C GLY A 164 13.22 -15.00 -12.04
N PRO A 165 14.55 -14.78 -12.08
CA PRO A 165 15.51 -15.80 -12.47
C PRO A 165 15.48 -17.02 -11.54
N LEU A 166 15.35 -16.80 -10.21
CA LEU A 166 15.24 -17.88 -9.24
C LEU A 166 13.99 -18.75 -9.49
N SER A 167 12.85 -18.13 -9.76
CA SER A 167 11.61 -18.85 -10.09
C SER A 167 11.73 -19.64 -11.39
N CYS A 168 12.39 -19.07 -12.42
CA CYS A 168 12.61 -19.76 -13.69
C CYS A 168 13.57 -20.95 -13.52
N LEU A 169 14.66 -20.77 -12.79
CA LEU A 169 15.62 -21.83 -12.47
C LEU A 169 14.97 -22.98 -11.70
N PHE A 170 14.11 -22.66 -10.72
CA PHE A 170 13.37 -23.66 -9.96
C PHE A 170 12.47 -24.50 -10.88
N ILE A 171 11.73 -23.87 -11.79
CA ILE A 171 10.87 -24.58 -12.76
C ILE A 171 11.71 -25.44 -13.71
N VAL A 172 12.82 -24.90 -14.24
CA VAL A 172 13.71 -25.66 -15.13
C VAL A 172 14.28 -26.89 -14.42
N SER A 173 14.70 -26.74 -13.16
CA SER A 173 15.22 -27.83 -12.35
C SER A 173 14.15 -28.85 -11.97
N TYR A 174 12.89 -28.43 -11.82
CA TYR A 174 11.79 -29.31 -11.46
C TYR A 174 11.27 -30.11 -12.67
N CYS A 175 11.29 -29.50 -13.85
CA CYS A 175 10.81 -30.10 -15.09
C CYS A 175 11.90 -30.76 -15.93
N ASP A 176 13.16 -30.78 -15.46
CA ASP A 176 14.34 -31.29 -16.17
C ASP A 176 14.44 -30.82 -17.63
N LEU A 177 14.09 -29.55 -17.89
CA LEU A 177 13.98 -29.01 -19.25
C LEU A 177 15.33 -28.92 -19.98
N TYR A 178 16.42 -28.63 -19.26
CA TYR A 178 17.78 -28.65 -19.80
C TYR A 178 18.85 -28.68 -18.69
N ASN A 179 20.08 -29.05 -19.07
CA ASN A 179 21.21 -29.17 -18.16
C ASN A 179 21.62 -27.83 -17.54
N LEU A 180 21.32 -27.66 -16.25
CA LEU A 180 21.78 -26.53 -15.44
C LEU A 180 23.24 -26.74 -14.99
N PRO A 181 24.07 -25.67 -14.98
CA PRO A 181 25.42 -25.77 -14.44
C PRO A 181 25.37 -26.13 -12.95
N ARG A 182 26.17 -27.12 -12.53
CA ARG A 182 26.25 -27.56 -11.12
C ARG A 182 26.61 -26.37 -10.20
N MET A 183 25.87 -26.22 -9.10
CA MET A 183 26.04 -25.11 -8.14
C MET A 183 27.42 -25.08 -7.45
N ARG A 184 28.23 -26.14 -7.55
CA ARG A 184 29.58 -26.20 -6.94
C ARG A 184 30.50 -25.06 -7.40
N ASN A 185 30.27 -24.54 -8.62
CA ASN A 185 31.04 -23.43 -9.17
C ASN A 185 30.20 -22.15 -9.22
N PHE A 186 30.04 -21.48 -8.06
CA PHE A 186 29.21 -20.27 -7.92
C PHE A 186 29.53 -19.19 -8.96
N SER A 187 30.81 -18.97 -9.30
CA SER A 187 31.23 -17.99 -10.31
C SER A 187 30.72 -18.30 -11.74
N ARG A 188 30.58 -19.58 -12.10
CA ARG A 188 29.99 -19.95 -13.40
C ARG A 188 28.47 -19.81 -13.36
N TRP A 189 27.87 -20.20 -12.24
CA TRP A 189 26.43 -20.08 -12.03
C TRP A 189 25.97 -18.62 -12.05
N SER A 190 26.65 -17.71 -11.34
CA SER A 190 26.30 -16.29 -11.32
C SER A 190 26.49 -15.63 -12.69
N ARG A 191 27.55 -15.97 -13.43
CA ARG A 191 27.73 -15.51 -14.83
C ARG A 191 26.62 -16.00 -15.76
N PHE A 192 26.15 -17.24 -15.58
CA PHE A 192 25.03 -17.78 -16.33
C PHE A 192 23.72 -17.04 -16.01
N VAL A 193 23.43 -16.79 -14.73
CA VAL A 193 22.25 -16.02 -14.33
C VAL A 193 22.34 -14.59 -14.86
N TRP A 194 23.51 -13.96 -14.75
CA TRP A 194 23.74 -12.61 -15.23
C TRP A 194 23.57 -12.48 -16.75
N SER A 195 24.02 -13.47 -17.53
CA SER A 195 23.81 -13.45 -18.99
C SER A 195 22.33 -13.50 -19.36
N LYS A 196 21.50 -14.16 -18.54
CA LYS A 196 20.04 -14.22 -18.70
C LYS A 196 19.31 -12.98 -18.20
N ILE A 197 19.88 -12.22 -17.25
CA ILE A 197 19.33 -10.95 -16.78
C ILE A 197 19.68 -9.79 -17.71
N ARG A 198 20.84 -9.84 -18.39
CA ARG A 198 21.32 -8.80 -19.33
C ARG A 198 20.26 -8.22 -20.28
N PRO A 199 19.38 -9.01 -20.94
CA PRO A 199 18.36 -8.47 -21.85
C PRO A 199 17.29 -7.63 -21.15
N VAL A 200 17.11 -7.76 -19.83
CA VAL A 200 16.20 -6.86 -19.07
C VAL A 200 16.74 -5.42 -19.06
N GLY A 201 18.05 -5.22 -19.22
CA GLY A 201 18.68 -3.91 -19.23
C GLY A 201 18.13 -2.94 -20.29
N SER A 202 17.59 -3.45 -21.41
CA SER A 202 17.02 -2.61 -22.46
C SER A 202 15.63 -2.04 -22.12
N ILE A 203 14.85 -2.75 -21.30
CA ILE A 203 13.49 -2.32 -20.90
C ILE A 203 13.49 -1.52 -19.59
N LEU A 204 14.52 -1.67 -18.75
CA LEU A 204 14.66 -0.96 -17.47
C LEU A 204 14.44 0.55 -17.53
N PRO A 205 15.08 1.34 -18.43
CA PRO A 205 14.90 2.79 -18.42
C PRO A 205 13.45 3.18 -18.68
N TRP A 206 12.75 2.47 -19.57
CA TRP A 206 11.34 2.69 -19.86
C TRP A 206 10.43 2.40 -18.67
N LEU A 207 10.68 1.29 -17.96
CA LEU A 207 9.96 0.96 -16.74
C LEU A 207 10.20 1.99 -15.65
N LEU A 208 11.43 2.49 -15.50
CA LEU A 208 11.77 3.47 -14.47
C LEU A 208 11.08 4.82 -14.75
N VAL A 209 11.09 5.28 -16.00
CA VAL A 209 10.37 6.51 -16.42
C VAL A 209 8.86 6.34 -16.21
N ALA A 210 8.29 5.21 -16.59
CA ALA A 210 6.87 4.94 -16.38
C ALA A 210 6.51 4.95 -14.88
N ASN A 211 7.25 4.22 -14.05
CA ASN A 211 7.01 4.19 -12.60
C ASN A 211 7.18 5.56 -11.96
N ALA A 212 8.14 6.38 -12.41
CA ALA A 212 8.31 7.76 -11.95
C ALA A 212 7.11 8.63 -12.32
N ALA A 213 6.68 8.60 -13.59
CA ALA A 213 5.53 9.38 -14.05
C ALA A 213 4.24 8.99 -13.32
N PHE A 214 3.94 7.69 -13.20
CA PHE A 214 2.76 7.22 -12.48
C PHE A 214 2.83 7.54 -10.98
N SER A 215 4.00 7.38 -10.36
CA SER A 215 4.22 7.72 -8.95
C SER A 215 3.94 9.20 -8.69
N THR A 216 4.55 10.10 -9.45
CA THR A 216 4.35 11.55 -9.29
C THR A 216 2.90 11.95 -9.52
N VAL A 217 2.28 11.53 -10.63
CA VAL A 217 0.89 11.91 -10.94
C VAL A 217 -0.09 11.40 -9.89
N CYS A 218 0.04 10.14 -9.47
CA CYS A 218 -0.89 9.53 -8.51
C CYS A 218 -0.72 10.11 -7.11
N VAL A 219 0.52 10.21 -6.60
CA VAL A 219 0.79 10.69 -5.24
C VAL A 219 0.50 12.18 -5.11
N TYR A 220 0.87 12.98 -6.10
CA TYR A 220 0.52 14.40 -6.10
C TYR A 220 -1.00 14.61 -6.15
N GLY A 221 -1.70 13.83 -6.99
CA GLY A 221 -3.16 13.86 -7.07
C GLY A 221 -3.82 13.45 -5.75
N GLU A 222 -3.35 12.38 -5.14
CA GLU A 222 -3.81 11.88 -3.84
C GLU A 222 -3.60 12.92 -2.74
N TYR A 223 -2.40 13.51 -2.66
CA TYR A 223 -2.09 14.56 -1.69
C TYR A 223 -2.99 15.78 -1.86
N LYS A 224 -3.12 16.29 -3.09
CA LYS A 224 -3.92 17.48 -3.39
C LYS A 224 -5.43 17.27 -3.17
N LEU A 225 -5.94 16.08 -3.44
CA LEU A 225 -7.34 15.75 -3.14
C LEU A 225 -7.55 15.61 -1.64
N SER A 226 -6.62 14.96 -0.94
CA SER A 226 -6.66 14.80 0.51
C SER A 226 -6.60 16.14 1.25
N THR A 227 -5.76 17.08 0.83
CA THR A 227 -5.73 18.44 1.40
C THR A 227 -7.07 19.14 1.21
N ARG A 228 -7.67 19.06 0.01
CA ARG A 228 -8.97 19.68 -0.28
C ARG A 228 -10.09 19.12 0.58
N ILE A 229 -10.12 17.80 0.76
CA ILE A 229 -11.10 17.10 1.61
C ILE A 229 -10.98 17.61 3.06
N ILE A 230 -9.75 17.73 3.56
CA ILE A 230 -9.49 18.19 4.92
C ILE A 230 -9.86 19.65 5.09
N ASP A 231 -9.47 20.53 4.15
CA ASP A 231 -9.78 21.96 4.22
C ASP A 231 -11.29 22.20 4.16
N ALA A 232 -12.01 21.47 3.30
CA ALA A 232 -13.47 21.53 3.22
C ALA A 232 -14.15 21.00 4.49
N ALA A 233 -13.66 19.88 5.05
CA ALA A 233 -14.16 19.35 6.32
C ALA A 233 -13.84 20.26 7.51
N GLN A 234 -12.82 21.11 7.40
CA GLN A 234 -12.49 22.11 8.41
C GLN A 234 -13.37 23.36 8.32
N ALA A 235 -13.77 23.75 7.10
CA ALA A 235 -14.65 24.89 6.87
C ALA A 235 -16.06 24.65 7.42
N ASP A 236 -16.58 23.43 7.27
CA ASP A 236 -17.93 23.06 7.69
C ASP A 236 -17.93 21.90 8.72
N PRO A 237 -17.89 22.20 10.03
CA PRO A 237 -17.83 21.18 11.08
C PRO A 237 -19.07 20.29 11.15
N GLU A 238 -20.23 20.78 10.69
CA GLU A 238 -21.47 19.99 10.59
C GLU A 238 -21.33 18.82 9.61
N ILE A 239 -20.57 19.01 8.51
CA ILE A 239 -20.29 17.94 7.55
C ILE A 239 -19.48 16.85 8.24
N PHE A 240 -18.47 17.21 9.03
CA PHE A 240 -17.69 16.23 9.79
C PHE A 240 -18.53 15.47 10.81
N LEU A 241 -19.45 16.15 11.52
CA LEU A 241 -20.37 15.51 12.45
C LEU A 241 -21.30 14.51 11.74
N HIS A 242 -21.85 14.90 10.58
CA HIS A 242 -22.72 14.03 9.79
C HIS A 242 -21.95 12.81 9.22
N LEU A 243 -20.70 13.01 8.80
CA LEU A 243 -19.86 11.96 8.24
C LEU A 243 -19.34 10.98 9.29
N SER A 244 -19.14 11.43 10.53
CA SER A 244 -18.69 10.59 11.66
C SER A 244 -19.83 9.80 12.31
N THR A 245 -21.06 10.34 12.30
CA THR A 245 -22.25 9.66 12.84
C THR A 245 -22.76 8.54 11.95
N HIS A 246 -22.53 8.62 10.63
CA HIS A 246 -22.76 7.51 9.72
C HIS A 246 -21.78 6.38 10.02
N LYS A 247 -22.24 5.43 10.84
CA LYS A 247 -21.59 4.13 10.99
C LYS A 247 -21.34 3.51 9.62
N VAL A 248 -20.08 3.54 9.23
CA VAL A 248 -19.59 2.59 8.25
C VAL A 248 -19.73 1.23 8.91
N ALA A 249 -20.56 0.35 8.35
CA ALA A 249 -20.49 -1.06 8.66
C ALA A 249 -19.03 -1.46 8.46
N ARG A 250 -18.29 -1.65 9.58
CA ARG A 250 -16.83 -1.78 9.68
C ARG A 250 -16.22 -2.18 8.34
N SER A 251 -15.48 -1.25 7.74
CA SER A 251 -14.91 -1.42 6.41
C SER A 251 -14.30 -2.81 6.31
N THR A 252 -14.89 -3.63 5.46
CA THR A 252 -14.47 -4.99 5.17
C THR A 252 -13.00 -5.06 4.83
N PHE A 253 -12.38 -3.99 4.34
CA PHE A 253 -10.97 -3.92 3.97
C PHE A 253 -10.00 -4.15 5.13
N GLY A 254 -10.12 -3.46 6.26
CA GLY A 254 -9.24 -3.66 7.43
C GLY A 254 -9.41 -5.04 8.06
N TYR A 255 -10.65 -5.55 8.09
CA TYR A 255 -10.95 -6.91 8.51
C TYR A 255 -10.41 -7.96 7.53
N TRP A 256 -10.48 -7.71 6.21
CA TRP A 256 -9.91 -8.58 5.18
C TRP A 256 -8.39 -8.60 5.21
N LEU A 257 -7.74 -7.45 5.40
CA LEU A 257 -6.28 -7.34 5.48
C LEU A 257 -5.76 -8.00 6.76
N SER A 258 -6.40 -7.77 7.91
CA SER A 258 -6.02 -8.43 9.16
C SER A 258 -6.29 -9.94 9.10
N ARG A 259 -7.36 -10.39 8.43
CA ARG A 259 -7.66 -11.82 8.20
C ARG A 259 -6.72 -12.49 7.20
N LEU A 260 -6.24 -11.75 6.20
CA LEU A 260 -5.19 -12.21 5.28
C LEU A 260 -3.83 -12.32 5.96
N LEU A 261 -3.53 -11.40 6.89
CA LEU A 261 -2.28 -11.41 7.66
C LEU A 261 -2.32 -12.38 8.85
N SER A 262 -3.49 -12.70 9.40
CA SER A 262 -3.69 -13.75 10.42
C SER A 262 -3.90 -15.11 9.76
N LEU A 263 -2.85 -15.62 9.12
CA LEU A 263 -2.83 -17.01 8.68
C LEU A 263 -2.95 -17.93 9.91
N PRO A 264 -3.91 -18.88 9.93
CA PRO A 264 -4.06 -19.81 11.04
C PRO A 264 -2.80 -20.64 11.17
N THR A 265 -2.07 -20.44 12.27
CA THR A 265 -1.00 -21.35 12.68
C THR A 265 -1.64 -22.71 12.93
N ARG A 266 -1.46 -23.61 11.96
CA ARG A 266 -1.95 -24.98 12.02
C ARG A 266 -1.31 -25.65 13.24
N LYS A 267 -2.03 -25.71 14.35
CA LYS A 267 -1.64 -26.52 15.52
C LYS A 267 -1.47 -27.95 15.02
N LYS A 268 -0.23 -28.42 15.01
CA LYS A 268 0.07 -29.84 14.89
C LYS A 268 -0.41 -30.48 16.19
N ASN A 269 -1.52 -31.22 16.11
CA ASN A 269 -1.88 -32.16 17.15
C ASN A 269 -0.91 -33.33 17.03
N SER A 270 -0.01 -33.44 18.01
CA SER A 270 0.72 -34.66 18.36
C SER A 270 -0.19 -35.57 19.17
#